data_AF-K5BA09-F1
#
_entry.id   AF-K5BA09-F1
#
_cell.length_a   1.000
_cell.length_b   1.000
_cell.length_c   1.000
_cell.angle_alpha   90.00
_cell.angle_beta   90.00
_cell.angle_gamma   90.00
#
_symmetry.space_group_name_H-M   'P 1'
#
loop_
_entity.id
_entity.type
_entity.pdbx_description
1 polymer ?
#
loop_
_entity_poly.entity_id
_entity_poly.type
_entity_poly.pdbx_seq_one_letter_code
_entity_poly.pdbx_strand_id
1 'polypeptide(L)' 'MQFAERTRARNGALSHVDLTLLRMGPLRPAWGLSGYTTPLDGLFLGGAGSHPGGGVSGLPGKLSSSRVDRYLAKRSR' A
#
# COMPACT_ATOMS: atom_id res chain seq x y z
N MET A 1 14.28 -5.80 18.72
CA MET A 1 14.63 -4.39 18.39
C MET A 1 15.53 -4.32 17.14
N GLN A 2 16.70 -4.96 17.13
CA GLN A 2 17.70 -4.85 16.04
C GLN A 2 17.20 -5.18 14.60
N PHE A 3 16.33 -6.18 14.40
CA PHE A 3 15.84 -6.55 13.06
C PHE A 3 14.80 -5.55 12.49
N ALA A 4 13.92 -5.06 13.34
CA ALA A 4 12.89 -4.09 12.96
C ALA A 4 13.51 -2.74 12.55
N GLU A 5 14.61 -2.33 13.21
CA GLU A 5 15.37 -1.14 12.84
C GLU A 5 16.02 -1.26 11.46
N ARG A 6 16.58 -2.44 11.15
CA ARG A 6 17.20 -2.71 9.83
C ARG A 6 16.19 -2.72 8.69
N THR A 7 15.04 -3.35 8.92
CA THR A 7 14.02 -3.56 7.88
C THR A 7 12.96 -2.46 7.83
N ARG A 8 12.95 -1.57 8.82
CA ARG A 8 11.88 -0.60 9.07
C ARG A 8 10.48 -1.23 9.21
N ALA A 9 10.41 -2.53 9.45
CA ALA A 9 9.17 -3.22 9.77
C ALA A 9 8.87 -3.02 11.27
N ARG A 10 8.13 -1.95 11.60
CA ARG A 10 7.71 -1.65 12.98
C ARG A 10 7.04 -2.89 13.58
N ASN A 11 7.44 -3.27 14.80
CA ASN A 11 6.99 -4.48 15.49
C ASN A 11 7.23 -5.81 14.74
N GLY A 12 8.07 -5.83 13.71
CA GLY A 12 8.30 -7.02 12.88
C GLY A 12 7.15 -7.35 11.92
N ALA A 13 6.19 -6.43 11.73
CA ALA A 13 5.06 -6.66 10.82
C ALA A 13 5.52 -6.60 9.36
N LEU A 14 5.61 -7.76 8.70
CA LEU A 14 6.00 -7.88 7.28
C LEU A 14 5.10 -7.02 6.36
N SER A 15 3.81 -6.98 6.65
CA SER A 15 2.82 -6.15 5.95
C SER A 15 2.94 -4.66 6.26
N HIS A 16 3.81 -4.21 7.17
CA HIS A 16 3.92 -2.81 7.62
C HIS A 16 2.63 -2.22 8.21
N VAL A 17 1.61 -3.07 8.39
CA VAL A 17 0.33 -2.81 9.06
C VAL A 17 -0.07 -4.07 9.82
N ASP A 18 -0.77 -3.92 10.93
CA ASP A 18 -1.31 -5.06 11.67
C ASP A 18 -2.42 -5.74 10.87
N LEU A 19 -2.36 -7.07 10.77
CA LEU A 19 -3.38 -7.88 10.10
C LEU A 19 -4.52 -8.23 11.07
N THR A 20 -5.20 -7.20 11.56
CA THR A 20 -6.45 -7.37 12.30
C THR A 20 -7.63 -7.54 11.34
N LEU A 21 -8.80 -7.97 11.83
CA LEU A 21 -10.01 -8.13 11.01
C LEU A 21 -10.34 -6.86 10.19
N LEU A 22 -10.12 -5.68 10.78
CA LEU A 22 -10.38 -4.39 10.13
C LEU A 22 -9.28 -3.93 9.16
N ARG A 23 -8.18 -4.68 9.06
CA ARG A 23 -7.01 -4.38 8.20
C ARG A 23 -6.56 -5.62 7.44
N MET A 24 -7.49 -6.52 7.13
CA MET A 24 -7.25 -7.71 6.31
C MET A 24 -7.77 -7.50 4.88
N GLY A 25 -7.13 -8.15 3.90
CA GLY A 25 -7.66 -8.23 2.54
C GLY A 25 -7.85 -6.84 1.90
N PRO A 26 -9.05 -6.48 1.41
CA PRO A 26 -9.35 -5.19 0.78
C PRO A 26 -9.55 -4.06 1.78
N LEU A 27 -9.39 -4.30 3.09
CA LEU A 27 -9.41 -3.27 4.12
C LEU A 27 -8.01 -2.72 4.41
N ARG A 28 -7.01 -3.13 3.62
CA ARG A 28 -5.61 -2.73 3.74
C ARG A 28 -5.30 -1.48 2.91
N PRO A 29 -4.54 -0.50 3.45
CA PRO A 29 -3.97 -0.45 4.82
C PRO A 29 -4.97 -0.03 5.90
N ALA A 30 -6.04 0.63 5.49
CA ALA A 30 -7.20 0.97 6.30
C ALA A 30 -8.44 0.98 5.39
N TRP A 31 -9.62 1.04 6.01
CA TRP A 31 -10.88 1.16 5.30
C TRP A 31 -10.87 2.36 4.33
N GLY A 32 -11.32 2.13 3.09
CA GLY A 32 -11.33 3.14 2.02
C GLY A 32 -10.00 3.35 1.28
N LEU A 33 -8.88 2.77 1.74
CA LEU A 33 -7.55 3.03 1.16
C LEU A 33 -7.00 1.91 0.25
N SER A 34 -7.76 0.83 0.03
CA SER A 34 -7.33 -0.29 -0.82
C SER A 34 -7.37 -0.02 -2.32
N GLY A 35 -8.07 1.05 -2.74
CA GLY A 35 -8.12 1.48 -4.14
C GLY A 35 -6.83 2.14 -4.64
N TYR A 36 -5.78 2.21 -3.82
CA TYR A 36 -4.50 2.90 -4.08
C TYR A 36 -4.61 4.41 -4.31
N THR A 37 -5.81 4.98 -4.20
CA THR A 37 -6.08 6.42 -4.14
C THR A 37 -6.23 6.83 -2.69
N THR A 38 -5.60 7.94 -2.31
CA THR A 38 -5.70 8.48 -0.95
C THR A 38 -6.53 9.77 -0.93
N PRO A 39 -6.94 10.27 0.25
CA PRO A 39 -7.60 11.58 0.37
C PRO A 39 -6.72 12.75 -0.09
N LEU A 40 -5.41 12.55 -0.20
CA LEU A 40 -4.47 13.56 -0.67
C LEU A 40 -4.29 13.42 -2.18
N ASP A 41 -4.56 14.50 -2.90
CA ASP A 41 -4.41 14.52 -4.36
C ASP A 41 -2.98 14.18 -4.77
N GLY A 42 -2.84 13.28 -5.76
CA GLY A 42 -1.54 12.84 -6.25
C GLY A 42 -0.76 11.89 -5.33
N LEU A 43 -1.28 11.51 -4.15
CA LEU A 43 -0.66 10.51 -3.28
C LEU A 43 -1.27 9.13 -3.51
N PHE A 44 -0.40 8.16 -3.79
CA PHE A 44 -0.74 6.76 -4.03
C PHE A 44 0.03 5.86 -3.08
N LEU A 45 -0.59 4.76 -2.67
CA LEU A 45 0.04 3.72 -1.84
C LEU A 45 0.31 2.50 -2.70
N GLY A 46 1.42 1.81 -2.49
CA GLY A 46 1.79 0.61 -3.27
C GLY A 46 2.73 -0.33 -2.51
N GLY A 47 2.84 -0.16 -1.19
CA GLY A 47 3.74 -0.94 -0.34
C GLY A 47 3.12 -2.24 0.16
N ALA A 48 3.87 -2.97 1.00
CA ALA A 48 3.46 -4.27 1.53
C ALA A 48 2.16 -4.25 2.36
N GLY A 49 1.78 -3.08 2.86
CA GLY A 49 0.56 -2.85 3.64
C GLY A 49 -0.67 -2.54 2.82
N SER A 50 -0.54 -2.38 1.50
CA SER A 50 -1.67 -2.26 0.59
C SER A 50 -2.18 -3.64 0.18
N HIS A 51 -3.48 -3.74 -0.14
CA HIS A 51 -4.01 -4.89 -0.87
C HIS A 51 -3.22 -5.10 -2.18
N PRO A 52 -3.09 -6.32 -2.76
CA PRO A 52 -3.41 -7.66 -2.26
C PRO A 52 -2.40 -8.20 -1.23
N GLY A 53 -1.45 -7.38 -0.82
CA GLY A 53 -0.40 -7.72 0.15
C GLY A 53 0.99 -7.67 -0.47
N GLY A 54 1.98 -7.37 0.36
CA GLY A 54 3.39 -7.41 -0.01
C GLY A 54 3.92 -8.83 -0.24
N GLY A 55 5.11 -8.88 -0.82
CA GLY A 55 5.82 -10.12 -1.17
C GLY A 55 6.66 -9.91 -2.43
N VAL A 56 7.38 -10.96 -2.83
CA VAL A 56 8.23 -10.95 -4.03
C VAL A 56 7.44 -10.66 -5.32
N SER A 57 6.13 -10.92 -5.31
CA SER A 57 5.25 -10.69 -6.46
C SER A 57 5.09 -9.21 -6.86
N GLY A 58 5.34 -8.25 -5.97
CA GLY A 58 5.25 -6.81 -6.28
C GLY A 58 3.87 -6.29 -6.69
N LEU A 59 2.80 -7.07 -6.52
CA LEU A 59 1.45 -6.76 -6.95
C LEU A 59 0.91 -5.38 -6.50
N PRO A 60 1.05 -4.94 -5.23
CA PRO A 60 0.55 -3.63 -4.82
C PRO A 60 1.26 -2.49 -5.57
N GLY A 61 2.56 -2.64 -5.86
CA GLY A 61 3.32 -1.67 -6.67
C GLY A 61 2.80 -1.59 -8.10
N LYS A 62 2.57 -2.75 -8.75
CA LYS A 62 1.99 -2.81 -10.10
C LYS A 62 0.64 -2.11 -10.19
N LEU A 63 -0.26 -2.41 -9.25
CA LEU A 63 -1.62 -1.85 -9.24
C LEU A 63 -1.62 -0.36 -8.90
N SER A 64 -0.74 0.08 -8.01
CA SER A 64 -0.52 1.49 -7.69
C SER A 64 -0.03 2.27 -8.92
N SER A 65 0.95 1.74 -9.65
CA SER A 65 1.47 2.35 -10.88
C SER A 65 0.36 2.60 -11.91
N SER A 66 -0.53 1.63 -12.13
CA SER A 66 -1.67 1.83 -13.04
C SER A 66 -2.61 2.95 -12.62
N ARG A 67 -2.70 3.27 -11.31
CA ARG A 67 -3.46 4.43 -10.82
C ARG A 67 -2.72 5.73 -11.06
N VAL A 68 -1.40 5.74 -10.88
CA VAL A 68 -0.53 6.88 -11.20
C VAL A 68 -0.64 7.24 -12.68
N ASP A 69 -0.53 6.25 -13.58
CA ASP A 69 -0.62 6.49 -15.03
C ASP A 69 -1.94 7.18 -15.42
N ARG A 70 -3.05 6.71 -14.86
CA ARG A 70 -4.37 7.30 -15.08
C ARG A 70 -4.46 8.73 -14.53
N TYR A 71 -3.83 9.00 -13.40
CA TYR A 71 -3.82 10.33 -12.79
C TYR A 71 -3.02 11.32 -13.64
N LEU A 72 -1.83 10.94 -14.07
CA LEU A 72 -0.97 11.76 -14.93
C LEU A 72 -1.64 12.05 -16.28
N ALA A 73 -2.27 11.05 -16.90
CA ALA A 73 -2.99 11.22 -18.16
C ALA A 73 -4.20 12.18 -18.08
N LYS A 74 -4.80 12.34 -16.90
CA LYS A 74 -5.87 13.32 -16.66
C LYS A 74 -5.34 14.73 -16.46
N ARG A 75 -4.13 14.87 -15.89
CA ARG A 75 -3.49 16.18 -15.63
C ARG A 75 -2.75 16.74 -16.85
N SER A 76 -2.38 15.90 -17.80
CA SER A 76 -1.73 16.32 -19.05
C SER A 76 -2.71 16.80 -20.13
N ARG A 77 -4.01 16.79 -19.85
CA ARG A 77 -5.08 17.35 -20.69
C ARG A 77 -5.47 18.71 -20.16
#